data_AF-A0A419YKL1-F1
#
_entry.id   AF-A0A419YKL1-F1
#
_cell.length_a   1.000
_cell.length_b   1.000
_cell.length_c   1.000
_cell.angle_alpha   90.00
_cell.angle_beta   90.00
_cell.angle_gamma   90.00
#
_symmetry.space_group_name_H-M   'P 1'
#
loop_
_entity.id
_entity.type
_entity.pdbx_description
1 polymer ?
#
loop_
_entity_poly.entity_id
_entity_poly.type
_entity_poly.pdbx_seq_one_letter_code
_entity_poly.pdbx_strand_id
1 'polypeptide(L)'
;MSITIRPYQEGDAHDIAELYNRHRDNPNPVAGGITGDELERELAERDTATFLIAVDDGRVVGTFGLFHSTGRRSARAGELIADMFFVAPAYRNGVITGRLFTEAVEWMMRCGCLVLRLTVNPANTVAFKLYRRVGCVSVGETVPGEDGNVELHNYIPLILRSVFHDLDPEALAALGQLSSFGNVAGGRDDELRSDVRVVDDIRTVAYALALGEFKLTATIDVDRGLMLDAALTDPAGATRPLRIAEPPYEVRALGDSEPHRFGGDGLTAELDTAEGTLTVHAEGHHGPVFVSTWPSAEADRSAGWREGQARDLEIQPVEHGVRVSEHSGGNRVTGTITLHQGVLSQDFTFTTRPGRIFQTVGLRQGDFTLTDPDGTAHRHLIGTGIGVRDTSEVVAAARTAPAGSTLTWTDGANRVLLPAGHPVRLITATLVERHLETDADGTARLRTELRTGADRHPSTPPARHRPSTPSGS
;
A
#
# COMPACT_ATOMS: atom_id res chain seq x y z
N MET A 1 3.77 -29.87 24.25
CA MET A 1 3.53 -29.19 22.97
C MET A 1 4.37 -27.92 22.98
N SER A 2 5.41 -27.85 22.15
CA SER A 2 6.34 -26.70 22.13
C SER A 2 6.17 -25.91 20.83
N ILE A 3 5.29 -24.90 20.87
CA ILE A 3 5.18 -23.94 19.80
C ILE A 3 6.50 -23.15 19.69
N THR A 4 7.09 -23.18 18.51
CA THR A 4 8.32 -22.43 18.20
C THR A 4 7.98 -21.26 17.29
N ILE A 5 8.51 -20.08 17.59
CA ILE A 5 8.43 -18.93 16.70
C ILE A 5 9.82 -18.72 16.14
N ARG A 6 9.92 -18.55 14.83
CA ARG A 6 11.18 -18.33 14.12
C ARG A 6 10.97 -17.47 12.88
N PRO A 7 12.04 -16.86 12.33
CA PRO A 7 12.00 -16.29 10.99
C PRO A 7 11.62 -17.33 9.93
N TYR A 8 11.00 -16.83 8.87
CA TYR A 8 10.77 -17.52 7.61
C TYR A 8 12.07 -18.07 7.04
N GLN A 9 11.97 -19.24 6.41
CA GLN A 9 13.04 -19.95 5.72
C GLN A 9 12.54 -20.41 4.35
N GLU A 10 13.46 -20.61 3.42
CA GLU A 10 13.17 -21.20 2.11
C GLU A 10 12.42 -22.53 2.30
N GLY A 11 11.30 -22.68 1.58
CA GLY A 11 10.40 -23.84 1.69
C GLY A 11 9.17 -23.65 2.60
N ASP A 12 9.15 -22.66 3.50
CA ASP A 12 7.99 -22.42 4.37
C ASP A 12 6.76 -21.89 3.59
N ALA A 13 6.98 -21.32 2.40
CA ALA A 13 5.93 -20.66 1.61
C ALA A 13 4.77 -21.59 1.26
N HIS A 14 5.04 -22.87 1.02
CA HIS A 14 3.99 -23.85 0.74
C HIS A 14 3.06 -24.05 1.94
N ASP A 15 3.62 -24.24 3.13
CA ASP A 15 2.84 -24.47 4.36
C ASP A 15 2.03 -23.24 4.78
N ILE A 16 2.58 -22.03 4.54
CA ILE A 16 1.86 -20.79 4.79
C ILE A 16 0.70 -20.62 3.80
N ALA A 17 0.92 -20.91 2.51
CA ALA A 17 -0.14 -20.88 1.50
C ALA A 17 -1.26 -21.88 1.85
N GLU A 18 -0.91 -23.09 2.29
CA GLU A 18 -1.90 -24.06 2.79
C GLU A 18 -2.68 -23.53 4.01
N LEU A 19 -2.00 -22.90 4.96
CA LEU A 19 -2.63 -22.28 6.13
C LEU A 19 -3.66 -21.24 5.69
N TYR A 20 -3.30 -20.31 4.82
CA TYR A 20 -4.20 -19.25 4.36
C TYR A 20 -5.37 -19.81 3.57
N ASN A 21 -5.13 -20.77 2.67
CA ASN A 21 -6.19 -21.38 1.86
C ASN A 21 -7.21 -22.17 2.69
N ARG A 22 -6.81 -22.70 3.85
CA ARG A 22 -7.70 -23.43 4.77
C ARG A 22 -8.64 -22.51 5.55
N HIS A 23 -8.30 -21.24 5.70
CA HIS A 23 -9.00 -20.30 6.58
C HIS A 23 -9.57 -19.13 5.79
N ARG A 24 -10.90 -19.04 5.71
CA ARG A 24 -11.60 -17.95 4.99
C ARG A 24 -11.37 -16.57 5.61
N ASP A 25 -11.01 -16.53 6.88
CA ASP A 25 -10.71 -15.32 7.65
C ASP A 25 -9.20 -15.01 7.70
N ASN A 26 -8.41 -15.58 6.77
CA ASN A 26 -7.04 -15.13 6.58
C ASN A 26 -7.01 -13.64 6.18
N PRO A 27 -5.94 -12.91 6.51
CA PRO A 27 -5.91 -11.46 6.35
C PRO A 27 -5.86 -11.00 4.89
N ASN A 28 -5.45 -11.87 3.96
CA ASN A 28 -5.19 -11.53 2.56
C ASN A 28 -5.85 -12.54 1.61
N PRO A 29 -7.19 -12.65 1.63
CA PRO A 29 -7.88 -13.71 0.90
C PRO A 29 -7.85 -13.46 -0.60
N VAL A 30 -7.52 -14.50 -1.36
CA VAL A 30 -7.60 -14.48 -2.83
C VAL A 30 -8.54 -15.57 -3.29
N ALA A 31 -9.55 -15.23 -4.09
CA ALA A 31 -10.61 -16.18 -4.51
C ALA A 31 -10.03 -17.37 -5.29
N GLY A 32 -10.04 -18.59 -4.73
CA GLY A 32 -9.39 -19.76 -5.33
C GLY A 32 -8.06 -20.17 -4.70
N GLY A 33 -7.57 -19.43 -3.71
CA GLY A 33 -6.34 -19.71 -2.95
C GLY A 33 -5.04 -19.34 -3.67
N ILE A 34 -3.95 -19.24 -2.91
CA ILE A 34 -2.61 -18.94 -3.42
C ILE A 34 -1.72 -20.19 -3.39
N THR A 35 -0.70 -20.24 -4.24
CA THR A 35 0.35 -21.26 -4.25
C THR A 35 1.55 -20.83 -3.42
N GLY A 36 2.43 -21.79 -3.09
CA GLY A 36 3.70 -21.49 -2.43
C GLY A 36 4.58 -20.54 -3.25
N ASP A 37 4.70 -20.79 -4.55
CA ASP A 37 5.49 -19.95 -5.47
C ASP A 37 4.94 -18.51 -5.58
N GLU A 38 3.62 -18.35 -5.56
CA GLU A 38 2.99 -17.02 -5.52
C GLU A 38 3.29 -16.32 -4.20
N LEU A 39 3.24 -17.02 -3.07
CA LEU A 39 3.56 -16.43 -1.77
C LEU A 39 5.04 -16.05 -1.67
N GLU A 40 5.96 -16.93 -2.09
CA GLU A 40 7.39 -16.64 -2.07
C GLU A 40 7.71 -15.41 -2.92
N ARG A 41 7.09 -15.31 -4.10
CA ARG A 41 7.19 -14.13 -4.95
C ARG A 41 6.59 -12.89 -4.29
N GLU A 42 5.45 -13.00 -3.61
CA GLU A 42 4.85 -11.88 -2.88
C GLU A 42 5.79 -11.35 -1.80
N LEU A 43 6.40 -12.24 -1.01
CA LEU A 43 7.36 -11.85 0.03
C LEU A 43 8.59 -11.14 -0.56
N ALA A 44 9.09 -11.59 -1.71
CA ALA A 44 10.19 -10.93 -2.40
C ALA A 44 9.78 -9.57 -2.97
N GLU A 45 8.62 -9.48 -3.63
CA GLU A 45 8.13 -8.25 -4.26
C GLU A 45 7.73 -7.16 -3.26
N ARG A 46 7.36 -7.54 -2.02
CA ARG A 46 7.02 -6.61 -0.93
C ARG A 46 8.24 -6.02 -0.20
N ASP A 47 9.44 -6.46 -0.58
CA ASP A 47 10.68 -6.15 0.15
C ASP A 47 10.52 -6.44 1.65
N THR A 48 10.37 -7.74 1.95
CA THR A 48 10.11 -8.23 3.30
C THR A 48 11.30 -7.96 4.21
N ALA A 49 11.11 -7.11 5.20
CA ALA A 49 12.13 -6.81 6.19
C ALA A 49 12.28 -7.97 7.19
N THR A 50 11.16 -8.53 7.64
CA THR A 50 11.11 -9.82 8.33
C THR A 50 9.75 -10.48 8.20
N PHE A 51 9.74 -11.81 8.24
CA PHE A 51 8.52 -12.59 8.30
C PHE A 51 8.70 -13.66 9.36
N LEU A 52 7.85 -13.66 10.37
CA LEU A 52 7.88 -14.62 11.46
C LEU A 52 6.80 -15.67 11.24
N ILE A 53 7.12 -16.92 11.59
CA ILE A 53 6.16 -18.00 11.61
C ILE A 53 6.10 -18.66 12.98
N ALA A 54 4.91 -19.11 13.37
CA ALA A 54 4.70 -19.96 14.52
C ALA A 54 4.46 -21.40 14.04
N VAL A 55 5.25 -22.34 14.55
CA VAL A 55 5.24 -23.75 14.17
C VAL A 55 4.86 -24.61 15.37
N ASP A 56 3.88 -25.50 15.17
CA ASP A 56 3.45 -26.51 16.15
C ASP A 56 3.49 -27.90 15.50
N ASP A 57 4.26 -28.82 16.07
CA ASP A 57 4.50 -30.17 15.54
C ASP A 57 4.80 -30.20 14.03
N GLY A 58 5.66 -29.28 13.59
CA GLY A 58 6.09 -29.15 12.18
C GLY A 58 5.08 -28.45 11.26
N ARG A 59 3.95 -27.97 11.76
CA ARG A 59 2.92 -27.26 10.97
C ARG A 59 2.94 -25.78 11.27
N VAL A 60 2.84 -24.95 10.23
CA VAL A 60 2.65 -23.51 10.40
C VAL A 60 1.24 -23.24 10.92
N VAL A 61 1.16 -22.55 12.06
CA VAL A 61 -0.10 -22.22 12.77
C VAL A 61 -0.30 -20.72 12.97
N GLY A 62 0.69 -19.90 12.62
CA GLY A 62 0.57 -18.45 12.60
C GLY A 62 1.73 -17.76 11.90
N THR A 63 1.51 -16.49 11.54
CA THR A 63 2.41 -15.65 10.73
C THR A 63 2.38 -14.21 11.22
N PHE A 64 3.47 -13.48 10.99
CA PHE A 64 3.56 -12.03 11.17
C PHE A 64 4.57 -11.48 10.17
N GLY A 65 4.11 -10.70 9.19
CA GLY A 65 4.98 -10.05 8.20
C GLY A 65 5.23 -8.57 8.51
N LEU A 66 6.46 -8.11 8.27
CA LEU A 66 6.88 -6.72 8.30
C LEU A 66 7.52 -6.37 6.95
N PHE A 67 6.96 -5.39 6.26
CA PHE A 67 7.27 -5.09 4.86
C PHE A 67 7.60 -3.62 4.64
N HIS A 68 8.46 -3.34 3.65
CA HIS A 68 8.65 -1.98 3.14
C HIS A 68 7.55 -1.57 2.15
N SER A 69 6.91 -2.53 1.48
CA SER A 69 5.74 -2.27 0.63
C SER A 69 4.71 -3.39 0.76
N THR A 70 3.44 -3.05 0.53
CA THR A 70 2.35 -4.03 0.40
C THR A 70 1.82 -4.10 -1.04
N GLY A 71 2.50 -3.46 -1.99
CA GLY A 71 1.98 -3.14 -3.33
C GLY A 71 0.91 -2.04 -3.31
N ARG A 72 0.03 -2.04 -2.30
CA ARG A 72 -0.98 -1.00 -2.05
C ARG A 72 -0.38 0.29 -1.54
N ARG A 73 0.60 0.17 -0.65
CA ARG A 73 1.24 1.27 0.09
C ARG A 73 2.73 1.00 0.23
N SER A 74 3.50 2.07 0.35
CA SER A 74 4.93 2.01 0.60
C SER A 74 5.29 2.74 1.89
N ALA A 75 6.11 2.10 2.71
CA ALA A 75 6.58 2.64 3.97
C ALA A 75 7.59 3.76 3.72
N ARG A 76 7.58 4.80 4.57
CA ARG A 76 8.61 5.85 4.51
C ARG A 76 9.92 5.31 5.10
N ALA A 77 11.01 6.06 4.92
CA ALA A 77 12.27 5.76 5.57
C ALA A 77 12.09 5.66 7.10
N GLY A 78 12.56 4.54 7.69
CA GLY A 78 12.39 4.28 9.12
C GLY A 78 11.02 3.71 9.52
N GLU A 79 10.11 3.48 8.57
CA GLU A 79 8.81 2.86 8.82
C GLU A 79 8.75 1.44 8.24
N LEU A 80 7.87 0.61 8.81
CA LEU A 80 7.50 -0.69 8.27
C LEU A 80 5.98 -0.89 8.34
N ILE A 81 5.43 -1.64 7.40
CA ILE A 81 4.02 -2.01 7.38
C ILE A 81 3.89 -3.46 7.88
N ALA A 82 3.15 -3.66 8.96
CA ALA A 82 2.69 -4.98 9.37
C ALA A 82 1.49 -5.41 8.52
N ASP A 83 1.62 -6.58 7.90
CA ASP A 83 0.57 -7.25 7.15
C ASP A 83 0.76 -8.77 7.32
N MET A 84 -0.15 -9.58 6.78
CA MET A 84 -0.07 -11.04 6.87
C MET A 84 0.02 -11.58 8.32
N PHE A 85 -0.51 -10.81 9.29
CA PHE A 85 -0.64 -11.27 10.67
C PHE A 85 -1.83 -12.22 10.80
N PHE A 86 -1.56 -13.49 11.06
CA PHE A 86 -2.60 -14.50 11.18
C PHE A 86 -2.24 -15.53 12.25
N VAL A 87 -3.24 -15.97 13.01
CA VAL A 87 -3.11 -17.12 13.92
C VAL A 87 -4.31 -18.02 13.68
N ALA A 88 -4.05 -19.30 13.45
CA ALA A 88 -5.08 -20.30 13.22
C ALA A 88 -6.10 -20.29 14.38
N PRO A 89 -7.42 -20.41 14.11
CA PRO A 89 -8.47 -20.24 15.13
C PRO A 89 -8.26 -21.05 16.42
N ALA A 90 -7.75 -22.28 16.31
CA ALA A 90 -7.48 -23.15 17.46
C ALA A 90 -6.42 -22.60 18.44
N TYR A 91 -5.63 -21.60 18.03
CA TYR A 91 -4.49 -21.07 18.79
C TYR A 91 -4.68 -19.61 19.26
N ARG A 92 -5.77 -18.93 18.88
CA ARG A 92 -5.97 -17.49 19.12
C ARG A 92 -6.06 -17.10 20.60
N ASN A 93 -6.58 -17.99 21.44
CA ASN A 93 -6.70 -17.77 22.89
C ASN A 93 -5.44 -18.21 23.66
N GLY A 94 -4.37 -18.59 22.95
CA GLY A 94 -3.10 -18.98 23.54
C GLY A 94 -2.08 -17.84 23.60
N VAL A 95 -0.85 -18.19 23.95
CA VAL A 95 0.27 -17.24 24.06
C VAL A 95 0.88 -16.84 22.71
N ILE A 96 0.48 -17.48 21.60
CA ILE A 96 1.13 -17.30 20.27
C ILE A 96 1.07 -15.85 19.82
N THR A 97 -0.12 -15.23 19.87
CA THR A 97 -0.33 -13.84 19.47
C THR A 97 0.65 -12.90 20.18
N GLY A 98 0.70 -12.99 21.52
CA GLY A 98 1.61 -12.16 22.32
C GLY A 98 3.07 -12.39 21.96
N ARG A 99 3.50 -13.66 21.81
CA ARG A 99 4.88 -13.98 21.46
C ARG A 99 5.27 -13.52 20.06
N LEU A 100 4.41 -13.64 19.05
CA LEU A 100 4.68 -13.11 17.70
C LEU A 100 4.88 -11.59 17.72
N PHE A 101 4.04 -10.87 18.49
CA PHE A 101 4.21 -9.43 18.70
C PHE A 101 5.53 -9.10 19.41
N THR A 102 5.87 -9.82 20.48
CA THR A 102 7.14 -9.63 21.19
C THR A 102 8.35 -9.78 20.27
N GLU A 103 8.43 -10.90 19.54
CA GLU A 103 9.53 -11.18 18.61
C GLU A 103 9.63 -10.13 17.50
N ALA A 104 8.50 -9.69 16.94
CA ALA A 104 8.45 -8.63 15.94
C ALA A 104 8.96 -7.29 16.50
N VAL A 105 8.57 -6.94 17.73
CA VAL A 105 9.01 -5.71 18.40
C VAL A 105 10.51 -5.72 18.71
N GLU A 106 11.02 -6.82 19.26
CA GLU A 106 12.45 -6.98 19.53
C GLU A 106 13.27 -6.92 18.24
N TRP A 107 12.76 -7.46 17.14
CA TRP A 107 13.36 -7.32 15.83
C TRP A 107 13.34 -5.85 15.37
N MET A 108 12.18 -5.18 15.39
CA MET A 108 12.03 -3.78 14.96
C MET A 108 12.99 -2.83 15.70
N MET A 109 13.15 -3.01 17.01
CA MET A 109 14.08 -2.22 17.82
C MET A 109 15.53 -2.39 17.38
N ARG A 110 15.95 -3.63 17.06
CA ARG A 110 17.33 -3.91 16.58
C ARG A 110 17.60 -3.35 15.19
N CYS A 111 16.58 -3.33 14.33
CA CYS A 111 16.69 -2.85 12.95
C CYS A 111 16.58 -1.34 12.84
N GLY A 112 16.27 -0.66 13.94
CA GLY A 112 16.10 0.79 13.97
C GLY A 112 14.80 1.26 13.33
N CYS A 113 13.78 0.41 13.23
CA CYS A 113 12.43 0.82 12.84
C CYS A 113 11.88 1.82 13.86
N LEU A 114 11.30 2.91 13.36
CA LEU A 114 10.82 4.04 14.14
C LEU A 114 9.30 4.05 14.25
N VAL A 115 8.61 3.62 13.19
CA VAL A 115 7.15 3.59 13.15
C VAL A 115 6.67 2.27 12.56
N LEU A 116 5.78 1.60 13.29
CA LEU A 116 5.03 0.47 12.74
C LEU A 116 3.68 0.97 12.22
N ARG A 117 3.40 0.71 10.96
CA ARG A 117 2.12 0.96 10.31
C ARG A 117 1.36 -0.34 10.16
N LEU A 118 0.04 -0.32 10.26
CA LEU A 118 -0.80 -1.49 10.01
C LEU A 118 -2.18 -1.06 9.56
N THR A 119 -2.90 -1.96 8.89
CA THR A 119 -4.30 -1.75 8.56
C THR A 119 -5.19 -2.77 9.27
N VAL A 120 -6.41 -2.36 9.59
CA VAL A 120 -7.37 -3.22 10.27
C VAL A 120 -8.78 -2.86 9.84
N ASN A 121 -9.61 -3.87 9.60
CA ASN A 121 -11.04 -3.67 9.44
C ASN A 121 -11.63 -3.28 10.80
N PRO A 122 -12.27 -2.10 10.97
CA PRO A 122 -12.89 -1.72 12.24
C PRO A 122 -13.94 -2.71 12.76
N ALA A 123 -14.58 -3.48 11.86
CA ALA A 123 -15.50 -4.55 12.23
C ALA A 123 -14.80 -5.75 12.89
N ASN A 124 -13.49 -5.94 12.67
CA ASN A 124 -12.67 -6.88 13.42
C ASN A 124 -12.28 -6.27 14.78
N THR A 125 -13.27 -6.13 15.64
CA THR A 125 -13.14 -5.50 16.96
C THR A 125 -12.07 -6.14 17.84
N VAL A 126 -11.80 -7.44 17.67
CA VAL A 126 -10.75 -8.15 18.44
C VAL A 126 -9.36 -7.63 18.03
N ALA A 127 -9.06 -7.59 16.74
CA ALA A 127 -7.78 -7.09 16.25
C ALA A 127 -7.63 -5.59 16.51
N PHE A 128 -8.69 -4.80 16.25
CA PHE A 128 -8.67 -3.35 16.50
C PHE A 128 -8.32 -3.04 17.96
N LYS A 129 -9.00 -3.67 18.93
CA LYS A 129 -8.72 -3.48 20.36
C LYS A 129 -7.32 -3.94 20.76
N LEU A 130 -6.82 -5.03 20.17
CA LEU A 130 -5.45 -5.47 20.39
C LEU A 130 -4.46 -4.39 19.95
N TYR A 131 -4.62 -3.84 18.74
CA TYR A 131 -3.75 -2.81 18.19
C TYR A 131 -3.79 -1.51 19.00
N ARG A 132 -4.98 -1.07 19.44
CA ARG A 132 -5.16 0.07 20.35
C ARG A 132 -4.43 -0.16 21.68
N ARG A 133 -4.55 -1.36 22.27
CA ARG A 133 -3.90 -1.72 23.54
C ARG A 133 -2.37 -1.71 23.44
N VAL A 134 -1.80 -2.15 22.30
CA VAL A 134 -0.35 -2.11 22.09
C VAL A 134 0.16 -0.73 21.65
N GLY A 135 -0.67 0.31 21.72
CA GLY A 135 -0.28 1.70 21.53
C GLY A 135 -0.44 2.23 20.09
N CYS A 136 -1.18 1.55 19.22
CA CYS A 136 -1.43 2.04 17.88
C CYS A 136 -2.49 3.17 17.88
N VAL A 137 -2.25 4.20 17.06
CA VAL A 137 -3.05 5.42 16.95
C VAL A 137 -3.59 5.62 15.53
N SER A 138 -4.76 6.23 15.41
CA SER A 138 -5.33 6.61 14.13
C SER A 138 -4.90 8.03 13.77
N VAL A 139 -4.15 8.16 12.68
CA VAL A 139 -3.49 9.42 12.26
C VAL A 139 -4.32 10.23 11.26
N GLY A 140 -5.27 9.62 10.54
CA GLY A 140 -6.13 10.31 9.55
C GLY A 140 -7.55 10.57 10.01
N GLU A 141 -8.36 11.23 9.16
CA GLU A 141 -9.79 10.94 9.15
C GLU A 141 -9.92 9.44 8.89
N THR A 142 -10.78 8.76 9.66
CA THR A 142 -11.10 7.34 9.44
C THR A 142 -11.96 7.22 8.19
N VAL A 143 -11.43 7.62 7.03
CA VAL A 143 -12.00 7.34 5.72
C VAL A 143 -11.58 5.92 5.42
N PRO A 144 -12.52 4.96 5.43
CA PRO A 144 -12.18 3.60 5.05
C PRO A 144 -11.62 3.62 3.63
N GLY A 145 -10.51 2.91 3.40
CA GLY A 145 -10.02 2.68 2.05
C GLY A 145 -11.06 1.92 1.20
N GLU A 146 -10.75 1.65 -0.07
CA GLU A 146 -11.61 0.83 -0.95
C GLU A 146 -11.96 -0.55 -0.35
N ASP A 147 -11.17 -1.05 0.59
CA ASP A 147 -11.35 -2.31 1.31
C ASP A 147 -12.06 -2.16 2.68
N GLY A 148 -12.42 -0.94 3.09
CA GLY A 148 -13.05 -0.67 4.37
C GLY A 148 -12.09 -0.65 5.57
N ASN A 149 -10.78 -0.81 5.35
CA ASN A 149 -9.78 -0.83 6.43
C ASN A 149 -9.38 0.58 6.85
N VAL A 150 -9.02 0.72 8.13
CA VAL A 150 -8.38 1.93 8.66
C VAL A 150 -6.93 1.66 8.98
N GLU A 151 -6.10 2.69 8.82
CA GLU A 151 -4.68 2.63 9.13
C GLU A 151 -4.39 3.09 10.55
N LEU A 152 -3.53 2.34 11.23
CA LEU A 152 -3.03 2.64 12.56
C LEU A 152 -1.50 2.72 12.54
N HIS A 153 -0.96 3.62 13.36
CA HIS A 153 0.48 3.88 13.49
C HIS A 153 0.92 3.61 14.92
N ASN A 154 2.11 3.06 15.12
CA ASN A 154 2.70 2.89 16.44
C ASN A 154 4.04 3.61 16.49
N TYR A 155 4.09 4.70 17.24
CA TYR A 155 5.27 5.56 17.41
C TYR A 155 6.10 5.20 18.64
N ILE A 156 5.78 4.12 19.37
CA ILE A 156 6.57 3.72 20.55
C ILE A 156 8.03 3.42 20.19
N PRO A 157 8.37 2.75 19.06
CA PRO A 157 9.77 2.57 18.67
C PRO A 157 10.52 3.90 18.53
N LEU A 158 9.91 4.89 17.84
CA LEU A 158 10.45 6.26 17.73
C LEU A 158 10.66 6.89 19.10
N ILE A 159 9.66 6.85 19.99
CA ILE A 159 9.74 7.44 21.33
C ILE A 159 10.91 6.86 22.11
N LEU A 160 10.96 5.53 22.21
CA LEU A 160 11.97 4.83 23.02
C LEU A 160 13.38 5.07 22.49
N ARG A 161 13.57 4.99 21.17
CA ARG A 161 14.87 5.30 20.55
C ARG A 161 15.30 6.74 20.82
N SER A 162 14.37 7.69 20.72
CA SER A 162 14.67 9.12 20.81
C SER A 162 15.08 9.56 22.21
N VAL A 163 14.67 8.84 23.26
CA VAL A 163 15.00 9.17 24.66
C VAL A 163 15.97 8.19 25.31
N PHE A 164 16.30 7.07 24.67
CA PHE A 164 17.05 5.96 25.29
C PHE A 164 18.32 6.41 26.02
N HIS A 165 19.08 7.34 25.43
CA HIS A 165 20.34 7.83 25.98
C HIS A 165 20.18 8.79 27.17
N ASP A 166 18.97 9.29 27.44
CA ASP A 166 18.68 10.22 28.53
C ASP A 166 17.95 9.55 29.71
N LEU A 167 17.72 8.23 29.63
CA LEU A 167 17.11 7.44 30.70
C LEU A 167 18.15 7.00 31.73
N ASP A 168 17.80 7.15 33.02
CA ASP A 168 18.64 6.69 34.13
C ASP A 168 18.65 5.16 34.24
N PRO A 169 19.65 4.54 34.91
CA PRO A 169 19.79 3.07 34.94
C PRO A 169 18.56 2.31 35.45
N GLU A 170 17.81 2.88 36.40
CA GLU A 170 16.58 2.28 36.93
C GLU A 170 15.45 2.29 35.89
N ALA A 171 15.28 3.40 35.18
CA ALA A 171 14.30 3.50 34.10
C ALA A 171 14.67 2.58 32.91
N LEU A 172 15.96 2.44 32.60
CA LEU A 172 16.45 1.48 31.60
C LEU A 172 16.20 0.03 32.04
N ALA A 173 16.41 -0.29 33.32
CA ALA A 173 16.10 -1.62 33.85
C ALA A 173 14.60 -1.93 33.77
N ALA A 174 13.74 -0.96 34.10
CA ALA A 174 12.30 -1.09 33.95
C ALA A 174 11.90 -1.28 32.48
N LEU A 175 12.55 -0.56 31.55
CA LEU A 175 12.37 -0.74 30.12
C LEU A 175 12.74 -2.16 29.67
N GLY A 176 13.87 -2.69 30.13
CA GLY A 176 14.37 -4.03 29.79
C GLY A 176 13.52 -5.19 30.34
N GLN A 177 12.64 -4.93 31.30
CA GLN A 177 11.70 -5.94 31.84
C GLN A 177 10.39 -6.03 31.02
N LEU A 178 10.20 -5.16 30.03
CA LEU A 178 8.97 -5.14 29.24
C LEU A 178 9.01 -6.20 28.15
N SER A 179 8.01 -7.07 28.15
CA SER A 179 7.85 -8.11 27.14
C SER A 179 7.03 -7.69 25.92
N SER A 180 6.32 -6.57 25.96
CA SER A 180 5.56 -6.05 24.80
C SER A 180 5.08 -4.61 25.01
N PHE A 181 4.78 -3.90 23.92
CA PHE A 181 4.17 -2.55 23.97
C PHE A 181 2.81 -2.49 24.67
N GLY A 182 2.08 -3.61 24.74
CA GLY A 182 0.80 -3.68 25.45
C GLY A 182 0.92 -3.42 26.95
N ASN A 183 2.09 -3.69 27.54
CA ASN A 183 2.37 -3.39 28.94
C ASN A 183 2.88 -1.95 29.15
N VAL A 184 3.15 -1.26 28.05
CA VAL A 184 3.80 0.05 28.04
C VAL A 184 2.79 1.15 27.82
N ALA A 185 1.78 1.01 26.97
CA ALA A 185 0.86 2.11 26.72
C ALA A 185 -0.21 2.24 27.83
N GLY A 186 -0.44 3.46 28.32
CA GLY A 186 -1.72 3.81 28.95
C GLY A 186 -2.83 3.57 27.92
N GLY A 187 -3.71 2.61 28.19
CA GLY A 187 -4.67 2.09 27.21
C GLY A 187 -5.44 3.21 26.50
N ARG A 188 -5.47 3.12 25.16
CA ARG A 188 -6.31 3.97 24.32
C ARG A 188 -7.76 3.49 24.38
N ASP A 189 -8.70 4.38 24.07
CA ASP A 189 -10.09 3.98 23.89
C ASP A 189 -10.27 3.09 22.64
N ASP A 190 -11.39 2.37 22.64
CA ASP A 190 -11.78 1.49 21.54
C ASP A 190 -12.60 2.25 20.47
N GLU A 191 -12.58 3.58 20.49
CA GLU A 191 -13.39 4.41 19.58
C GLU A 191 -12.69 4.64 18.24
N LEU A 192 -13.48 4.58 17.16
CA LEU A 192 -13.01 4.86 15.80
C LEU A 192 -12.99 6.37 15.55
N ARG A 193 -12.05 7.07 16.20
CA ARG A 193 -11.81 8.50 16.03
C ARG A 193 -10.33 8.76 15.79
N SER A 194 -10.03 9.87 15.12
CA SER A 194 -8.65 10.33 14.99
C SER A 194 -8.07 10.62 16.38
N ASP A 195 -6.86 10.14 16.64
CA ASP A 195 -6.10 10.49 17.85
C ASP A 195 -5.34 11.83 17.69
N VAL A 196 -5.36 12.39 16.48
CA VAL A 196 -4.61 13.59 16.13
C VAL A 196 -5.26 14.83 16.71
N ARG A 197 -4.41 15.72 17.23
CA ARG A 197 -4.78 17.08 17.64
C ARG A 197 -3.89 18.07 16.90
N VAL A 198 -4.48 19.14 16.40
CA VAL A 198 -3.71 20.24 15.83
C VAL A 198 -3.25 21.14 16.98
N VAL A 199 -1.94 21.30 17.12
CA VAL A 199 -1.30 22.18 18.11
C VAL A 199 -0.28 23.02 17.35
N ASP A 200 -0.43 24.35 17.38
CA ASP A 200 0.43 25.29 16.66
C ASP A 200 0.57 24.94 15.15
N ASP A 201 -0.55 24.63 14.50
CA ASP A 201 -0.65 24.18 13.10
C ASP A 201 0.07 22.86 12.78
N ILE A 202 0.54 22.13 13.79
CA ILE A 202 1.16 20.81 13.65
C ILE A 202 0.15 19.73 14.06
N ARG A 203 0.01 18.70 13.22
CA ARG A 203 -0.78 17.51 13.57
C ARG A 203 0.02 16.65 14.55
N THR A 204 -0.50 16.53 15.77
CA THR A 204 0.21 15.87 16.87
C THR A 204 -0.55 14.71 17.49
N VAL A 205 0.19 13.73 18.01
CA VAL A 205 -0.34 12.68 18.88
C VAL A 205 0.47 12.62 20.18
N ALA A 206 -0.23 12.66 21.30
CA ALA A 206 0.38 12.50 22.63
C ALA A 206 0.37 11.03 23.06
N TYR A 207 1.47 10.55 23.63
CA TYR A 207 1.62 9.23 24.23
C TYR A 207 1.86 9.33 25.74
N ALA A 208 1.38 8.33 26.47
CA ALA A 208 1.72 8.10 27.86
C ALA A 208 2.07 6.62 28.02
N LEU A 209 3.32 6.36 28.39
CA LEU A 209 3.94 5.05 28.47
C LEU A 209 4.27 4.73 29.94
N ALA A 210 3.75 3.64 30.49
CA ALA A 210 4.16 3.06 31.77
C ALA A 210 5.40 2.18 31.57
N LEU A 211 6.47 2.48 32.30
CA LEU A 211 7.72 1.74 32.29
C LEU A 211 7.95 1.21 33.72
N GLY A 212 7.24 0.15 34.10
CA GLY A 212 7.16 -0.27 35.50
C GLY A 212 6.47 0.80 36.35
N GLU A 213 7.17 1.32 37.36
CA GLU A 213 6.69 2.42 38.21
C GLU A 213 6.96 3.82 37.61
N PHE A 214 7.73 3.90 36.51
CA PHE A 214 7.97 5.15 35.79
C PHE A 214 6.86 5.43 34.76
N LYS A 215 6.67 6.70 34.43
CA LYS A 215 5.78 7.13 33.34
C LYS A 215 6.49 8.07 32.38
N LEU A 216 6.56 7.70 31.11
CA LEU A 216 7.10 8.49 30.02
C LEU A 216 5.96 9.11 29.19
N THR A 217 5.92 10.42 29.06
CA THR A 217 5.00 11.11 28.13
C THR A 217 5.77 11.67 26.95
N ALA A 218 5.17 11.67 25.76
CA ALA A 218 5.79 12.23 24.56
C ALA A 218 4.74 12.77 23.59
N THR A 219 5.09 13.78 22.79
CA THR A 219 4.26 14.32 21.72
C THR A 219 4.95 14.11 20.37
N ILE A 220 4.22 13.62 19.38
CA ILE A 220 4.71 13.27 18.05
C ILE A 220 4.08 14.16 16.99
N ASP A 221 4.88 14.77 16.11
CA ASP A 221 4.46 15.31 14.81
C ASP A 221 4.25 14.14 13.85
N VAL A 222 2.99 13.90 13.49
CA VAL A 222 2.61 12.72 12.69
C VAL A 222 2.91 12.87 11.21
N ASP A 223 2.99 14.11 10.71
CA ASP A 223 3.24 14.37 9.29
C ASP A 223 4.73 14.20 8.98
N ARG A 224 5.59 14.67 9.90
CA ARG A 224 7.06 14.56 9.79
C ARG A 224 7.63 13.30 10.45
N GLY A 225 6.86 12.61 11.28
CA GLY A 225 7.29 11.42 12.01
C GLY A 225 8.27 11.70 13.16
N LEU A 226 8.18 12.88 13.78
CA LEU A 226 9.17 13.37 14.75
C LEU A 226 8.62 13.47 16.16
N MET A 227 9.50 13.29 17.15
CA MET A 227 9.15 13.57 18.55
C MET A 227 9.43 15.04 18.87
N LEU A 228 8.39 15.77 19.29
CA LEU A 228 8.43 17.19 19.61
C LEU A 228 8.82 17.45 21.07
N ASP A 229 8.27 16.65 21.99
CA ASP A 229 8.54 16.74 23.42
C ASP A 229 8.57 15.33 24.06
N ALA A 230 9.25 15.23 25.19
CA ALA A 230 9.17 14.07 26.08
C ALA A 230 9.49 14.43 27.53
N ALA A 231 8.86 13.72 28.48
CA ALA A 231 9.10 13.87 29.91
C ALA A 231 8.98 12.52 30.64
N LEU A 232 9.81 12.32 31.67
CA LEU A 232 9.78 11.15 32.54
C LEU A 232 9.29 11.55 33.92
N THR A 233 8.33 10.80 34.45
CA THR A 233 7.87 10.87 35.83
C THR A 233 8.37 9.65 36.58
N ASP A 234 9.05 9.87 37.69
CA ASP A 234 9.60 8.82 38.55
C ASP A 234 8.54 8.22 39.50
N PRO A 235 8.85 7.13 40.23
CA PRO A 235 7.92 6.52 41.19
C PRO A 235 7.53 7.44 42.36
N ALA A 236 8.34 8.46 42.65
CA ALA A 236 8.05 9.48 43.66
C ALA A 236 7.10 10.58 43.12
N GLY A 237 6.77 10.55 41.82
CA GLY A 237 5.90 11.51 41.15
C GLY A 237 6.61 12.76 40.64
N ALA A 238 7.94 12.84 40.70
CA ALA A 238 8.69 13.96 40.16
C ALA A 238 8.82 13.81 38.63
N THR A 239 8.46 14.87 37.90
CA THR A 239 8.55 14.90 36.42
C THR A 239 9.73 15.74 35.97
N ARG A 240 10.53 15.21 35.03
CA ARG A 240 11.60 15.94 34.34
C ARG A 240 11.46 15.86 32.82
N PRO A 241 11.79 16.93 32.07
CA PRO A 241 11.90 16.83 30.61
C PRO A 241 13.06 15.90 30.23
N LEU A 242 12.91 15.21 29.10
CA LEU A 242 13.96 14.36 28.53
C LEU A 242 14.65 15.06 27.37
N ARG A 243 15.94 14.81 27.22
CA ARG A 243 16.67 15.20 26.02
C ARG A 243 16.30 14.28 24.85
N ILE A 244 15.83 14.90 23.77
CA ILE A 244 15.45 14.21 22.54
C ILE A 244 16.66 14.09 21.62
N ALA A 245 16.95 12.88 21.14
CA ALA A 245 17.97 12.65 20.12
C ALA A 245 17.49 13.18 18.76
N GLU A 246 18.42 13.67 17.95
CA GLU A 246 18.12 14.05 16.57
C GLU A 246 17.65 12.83 15.74
N PRO A 247 16.68 13.01 14.84
CA PRO A 247 16.20 11.93 13.99
C PRO A 247 17.36 11.40 13.11
N PRO A 248 17.47 10.09 12.90
CA PRO A 248 18.53 9.50 12.08
C PRO A 248 18.27 9.63 10.57
N TYR A 249 17.27 10.41 10.17
CA TYR A 249 16.82 10.58 8.79
C TYR A 249 16.59 12.07 8.50
N GLU A 250 16.63 12.43 7.22
CA GLU A 250 16.35 13.79 6.79
C GLU A 250 14.85 14.09 6.89
N VAL A 251 14.52 15.13 7.66
CA VAL A 251 13.15 15.60 7.82
C VAL A 251 12.79 16.41 6.58
N ARG A 252 11.89 15.87 5.76
CA ARG A 252 11.33 16.62 4.64
C ARG A 252 10.51 17.81 5.14
N ALA A 253 10.75 18.96 4.54
CA ALA A 253 9.85 20.09 4.68
C ALA A 253 8.49 19.71 4.05
N LEU A 254 7.40 20.07 4.72
CA LEU A 254 6.07 20.02 4.12
C LEU A 254 6.05 21.07 3.01
N GLY A 255 6.01 20.63 1.76
CA GLY A 255 5.87 21.50 0.60
C GLY A 255 4.41 21.57 0.19
N ASP A 256 3.85 22.78 0.15
CA ASP A 256 2.64 23.04 -0.64
C ASP A 256 3.09 23.09 -2.11
N SER A 257 2.98 21.97 -2.80
CA SER A 257 3.23 21.93 -4.23
C SER A 257 1.95 21.56 -4.95
N GLU A 258 1.37 22.54 -5.64
CA GLU A 258 0.22 22.31 -6.52
C GLU A 258 0.60 21.31 -7.62
N PRO A 259 -0.32 20.40 -8.01
CA PRO A 259 -0.03 19.41 -9.03
C PRO A 259 0.24 20.08 -10.37
N HIS A 260 1.20 19.55 -11.13
CA HIS A 260 1.49 20.06 -12.46
C HIS A 260 0.43 19.55 -13.45
N ARG A 261 -0.25 20.48 -14.14
CA ARG A 261 -1.36 20.15 -15.05
C ARG A 261 -0.99 20.33 -16.52
N PHE A 262 -1.44 19.41 -17.37
CA PHE A 262 -1.28 19.48 -18.83
C PHE A 262 -2.38 18.67 -19.53
N GLY A 263 -2.65 18.96 -20.80
CA GLY A 263 -3.67 18.24 -21.57
C GLY A 263 -4.40 19.14 -22.58
N GLY A 264 -5.49 18.62 -23.11
CA GLY A 264 -6.30 19.23 -24.16
C GLY A 264 -7.47 18.33 -24.54
N ASP A 265 -8.37 18.81 -25.40
CA ASP A 265 -9.46 18.02 -25.99
C ASP A 265 -10.38 17.31 -24.95
N GLY A 266 -10.71 18.00 -23.85
CA GLY A 266 -11.58 17.44 -22.80
C GLY A 266 -10.90 16.45 -21.85
N LEU A 267 -9.57 16.34 -21.91
CA LEU A 267 -8.74 15.56 -20.98
C LEU A 267 -7.74 16.46 -20.25
N THR A 268 -7.56 16.23 -18.95
CA THR A 268 -6.56 16.92 -18.12
C THR A 268 -5.75 15.89 -17.34
N ALA A 269 -4.44 15.90 -17.52
CA ALA A 269 -3.50 15.17 -16.68
C ALA A 269 -2.99 16.05 -15.54
N GLU A 270 -2.91 15.49 -14.34
CA GLU A 270 -2.37 16.11 -13.15
C GLU A 270 -1.27 15.20 -12.58
N LEU A 271 -0.04 15.72 -12.49
CA LEU A 271 1.08 15.05 -11.86
C LEU A 271 1.22 15.57 -10.42
N ASP A 272 1.07 14.67 -9.45
CA ASP A 272 1.45 14.92 -8.05
C ASP A 272 2.97 15.14 -7.97
N THR A 273 3.38 16.31 -7.51
CA THR A 273 4.79 16.72 -7.45
C THR A 273 5.52 16.14 -6.24
N ALA A 274 4.81 15.65 -5.22
CA ALA A 274 5.37 15.01 -4.05
C ALA A 274 5.62 13.51 -4.28
N GLU A 275 4.72 12.80 -4.97
CA GLU A 275 4.83 11.33 -5.15
C GLU A 275 5.09 10.89 -6.60
N GLY A 276 4.84 11.76 -7.58
CA GLY A 276 4.96 11.46 -9.00
C GLY A 276 3.78 10.70 -9.58
N THR A 277 2.71 10.53 -8.80
CA THR A 277 1.47 9.88 -9.26
C THR A 277 0.80 10.75 -10.33
N LEU A 278 0.57 10.15 -11.49
CA LEU A 278 -0.13 10.79 -12.60
C LEU A 278 -1.61 10.40 -12.56
N THR A 279 -2.50 11.37 -12.56
CA THR A 279 -3.93 11.17 -12.73
C THR A 279 -4.40 11.82 -14.03
N VAL A 280 -5.34 11.20 -14.74
CA VAL A 280 -5.99 11.78 -15.92
C VAL A 280 -7.48 11.84 -15.69
N HIS A 281 -8.04 13.03 -15.89
CA HIS A 281 -9.44 13.36 -15.75
C HIS A 281 -10.06 13.61 -17.11
N ALA A 282 -11.33 13.23 -17.25
CA ALA A 282 -12.15 13.49 -18.42
C ALA A 282 -13.27 14.48 -18.06
N GLU A 283 -13.56 15.42 -18.96
CA GLU A 283 -14.69 16.33 -18.79
C GLU A 283 -16.00 15.55 -18.61
N GLY A 284 -16.73 15.85 -17.53
CA GLY A 284 -17.98 15.16 -17.20
C GLY A 284 -17.84 13.79 -16.54
N HIS A 285 -16.62 13.29 -16.31
CA HIS A 285 -16.38 12.08 -15.51
C HIS A 285 -16.09 12.44 -14.04
N HIS A 286 -16.69 11.70 -13.10
CA HIS A 286 -16.45 11.92 -11.67
C HIS A 286 -15.18 11.18 -11.23
N GLY A 287 -14.13 11.95 -10.95
CA GLY A 287 -12.81 11.42 -10.57
C GLY A 287 -11.94 11.06 -11.78
N PRO A 288 -10.74 10.53 -11.56
CA PRO A 288 -9.82 10.20 -12.64
C PRO A 288 -10.37 9.03 -13.48
N VAL A 289 -10.20 9.10 -14.80
CA VAL A 289 -10.43 7.96 -15.71
C VAL A 289 -9.23 7.03 -15.76
N PHE A 290 -8.04 7.54 -15.41
CA PHE A 290 -6.80 6.77 -15.40
C PHE A 290 -5.85 7.30 -14.32
N VAL A 291 -5.14 6.40 -13.64
CA VAL A 291 -4.09 6.72 -12.67
C VAL A 291 -2.88 5.86 -13.00
N SER A 292 -1.66 6.42 -12.92
CA SER A 292 -0.41 5.69 -13.06
C SER A 292 0.56 6.12 -11.96
N THR A 293 1.08 5.17 -11.20
CA THR A 293 2.09 5.46 -10.18
C THR A 293 3.45 5.75 -10.81
N TRP A 294 4.33 6.41 -10.05
CA TRP A 294 5.73 6.59 -10.42
C TRP A 294 6.54 5.31 -10.13
N PRO A 295 7.41 4.86 -11.04
CA PRO A 295 8.13 3.59 -10.90
C PRO A 295 9.14 3.55 -9.75
N SER A 296 9.66 4.68 -9.24
CA SER A 296 10.79 4.75 -8.29
C SER A 296 12.15 4.42 -8.91
N ALA A 297 13.18 5.24 -8.63
CA ALA A 297 14.58 4.95 -8.93
C ALA A 297 15.12 3.74 -8.13
N GLU A 298 14.48 3.41 -7.01
CA GLU A 298 14.76 2.25 -6.16
C GLU A 298 13.64 1.21 -6.31
N ALA A 299 13.96 0.04 -6.87
CA ALA A 299 12.96 -0.93 -7.29
C ALA A 299 12.14 -1.54 -6.14
N ASP A 300 12.79 -1.75 -5.01
CA ASP A 300 12.24 -2.15 -3.71
C ASP A 300 11.29 -1.10 -3.11
N ARG A 301 11.38 0.16 -3.56
CA ARG A 301 10.53 1.27 -3.11
C ARG A 301 9.53 1.75 -4.15
N SER A 302 8.99 0.83 -4.94
CA SER A 302 7.90 1.14 -5.89
C SER A 302 6.76 1.90 -5.19
N ALA A 303 6.15 2.91 -5.83
CA ALA A 303 5.00 3.59 -5.23
C ALA A 303 3.78 2.66 -5.22
N GLY A 304 3.05 2.62 -4.10
CA GLY A 304 1.83 1.84 -4.00
C GLY A 304 0.66 2.53 -4.70
N TRP A 305 -0.30 1.75 -5.22
CA TRP A 305 -1.44 2.32 -5.97
C TRP A 305 -2.45 3.08 -5.11
N ARG A 306 -2.41 2.93 -3.78
CA ARG A 306 -3.21 3.73 -2.84
C ARG A 306 -2.40 4.84 -2.20
N GLU A 307 -1.12 4.61 -1.98
CA GLU A 307 -0.23 5.55 -1.32
C GLU A 307 1.21 5.33 -1.78
N GLY A 308 1.83 6.39 -2.32
CA GLY A 308 3.25 6.42 -2.61
C GLY A 308 4.08 6.86 -1.41
N GLN A 309 5.40 6.75 -1.55
CA GLN A 309 6.31 7.49 -0.68
C GLN A 309 6.57 8.85 -1.34
N ALA A 310 6.67 9.91 -0.55
CA ALA A 310 7.14 11.20 -1.03
C ALA A 310 8.58 11.10 -1.59
N ARG A 311 8.84 11.77 -2.72
CA ARG A 311 10.07 11.72 -3.51
C ARG A 311 10.61 13.10 -3.84
N ASP A 312 11.89 13.18 -4.14
CA ASP A 312 12.54 14.41 -4.61
C ASP A 312 12.53 14.35 -6.12
N LEU A 313 11.55 15.02 -6.71
CA LEU A 313 11.30 15.00 -8.14
C LEU A 313 11.72 16.34 -8.76
N GLU A 314 12.61 16.27 -9.74
CA GLU A 314 12.91 17.38 -10.63
C GLU A 314 11.89 17.38 -11.77
N ILE A 315 11.08 18.43 -11.88
CA ILE A 315 10.00 18.52 -12.86
C ILE A 315 10.25 19.69 -13.80
N GLN A 316 10.25 19.41 -15.10
CA GLN A 316 10.45 20.39 -16.16
C GLN A 316 9.29 20.31 -17.16
N PRO A 317 8.57 21.42 -17.43
CA PRO A 317 7.56 21.43 -18.47
C PRO A 317 8.16 21.10 -19.84
N VAL A 318 7.43 20.33 -20.65
CA VAL A 318 7.75 20.08 -22.05
C VAL A 318 6.49 20.29 -22.91
N GLU A 319 6.64 20.23 -24.23
CA GLU A 319 5.49 20.31 -25.13
C GLU A 319 4.48 19.19 -24.81
N HIS A 320 3.23 19.58 -24.53
CA HIS A 320 2.12 18.69 -24.15
C HIS A 320 2.36 17.84 -22.90
N GLY A 321 3.27 18.23 -21.99
CA GLY A 321 3.58 17.39 -20.85
C GLY A 321 4.67 17.88 -19.92
N VAL A 322 5.31 16.92 -19.27
CA VAL A 322 6.38 17.12 -18.30
C VAL A 322 7.50 16.09 -18.47
N ARG A 323 8.72 16.51 -18.15
CA ARG A 323 9.84 15.63 -17.87
C ARG A 323 10.07 15.60 -16.38
N VAL A 324 10.11 14.40 -15.82
CA VAL A 324 10.30 14.12 -14.40
C VAL A 324 11.58 13.33 -14.23
N SER A 325 12.47 13.74 -13.32
CA SER A 325 13.66 13.00 -12.93
C SER A 325 13.66 12.76 -11.43
N GLU A 326 14.01 11.53 -11.04
CA GLU A 326 14.26 11.15 -9.64
C GLU A 326 15.69 10.63 -9.53
N HIS A 327 16.38 11.04 -8.47
CA HIS A 327 17.71 10.55 -8.12
C HIS A 327 17.67 9.99 -6.70
N SER A 328 17.97 8.69 -6.54
CA SER A 328 18.04 8.05 -5.22
C SER A 328 19.06 6.93 -5.21
N GLY A 329 19.86 6.81 -4.16
CA GLY A 329 20.81 5.71 -3.99
C GLY A 329 21.86 5.59 -5.11
N GLY A 330 22.16 6.68 -5.84
CA GLY A 330 23.02 6.66 -7.03
C GLY A 330 22.34 6.16 -8.30
N ASN A 331 21.07 5.76 -8.22
CA ASN A 331 20.22 5.45 -9.37
C ASN A 331 19.49 6.69 -9.86
N ARG A 332 19.17 6.70 -11.16
CA ARG A 332 18.34 7.73 -11.79
C ARG A 332 17.28 7.08 -12.65
N VAL A 333 16.06 7.59 -12.55
CA VAL A 333 15.00 7.37 -13.53
C VAL A 333 14.55 8.72 -14.09
N THR A 334 14.31 8.80 -15.39
CA THR A 334 13.80 9.99 -16.07
C THR A 334 12.66 9.59 -16.98
N GLY A 335 11.48 10.15 -16.74
CA GLY A 335 10.26 9.92 -17.51
C GLY A 335 9.86 11.18 -18.26
N THR A 336 9.59 11.08 -19.56
CA THR A 336 8.88 12.12 -20.31
C THR A 336 7.43 11.67 -20.46
N ILE A 337 6.51 12.42 -19.86
CA ILE A 337 5.08 12.12 -19.80
C ILE A 337 4.35 13.18 -20.61
N THR A 338 3.61 12.77 -21.63
CA THR A 338 2.86 13.69 -22.50
C THR A 338 1.44 13.20 -22.72
N LEU A 339 0.48 14.13 -22.81
CA LEU A 339 -0.90 13.85 -23.14
C LEU A 339 -1.32 14.75 -24.31
N HIS A 340 -1.51 14.14 -25.48
CA HIS A 340 -1.86 14.85 -26.71
C HIS A 340 -2.80 14.02 -27.57
N GLN A 341 -3.90 14.62 -28.05
CA GLN A 341 -4.89 13.97 -28.92
C GLN A 341 -5.41 12.63 -28.35
N GLY A 342 -5.68 12.59 -27.04
CA GLY A 342 -6.14 11.38 -26.35
C GLY A 342 -5.08 10.29 -26.20
N VAL A 343 -3.80 10.57 -26.45
CA VAL A 343 -2.72 9.61 -26.23
C VAL A 343 -1.87 10.08 -25.07
N LEU A 344 -1.83 9.28 -24.02
CA LEU A 344 -0.85 9.39 -22.94
C LEU A 344 0.37 8.53 -23.29
N SER A 345 1.51 9.19 -23.46
CA SER A 345 2.82 8.53 -23.66
C SER A 345 3.69 8.75 -22.43
N GLN A 346 4.33 7.69 -21.96
CA GLN A 346 5.29 7.71 -20.86
C GLN A 346 6.58 7.00 -21.30
N ASP A 347 7.61 7.78 -21.58
CA ASP A 347 8.89 7.29 -22.08
C ASP A 347 9.95 7.42 -20.99
N PHE A 348 10.53 6.29 -20.57
CA PHE A 348 11.46 6.23 -19.45
C PHE A 348 12.86 5.84 -19.88
N THR A 349 13.86 6.49 -19.29
CA THR A 349 15.25 6.06 -19.28
C THR A 349 15.73 5.92 -17.83
N PHE A 350 16.61 4.96 -17.57
CA PHE A 350 17.07 4.67 -16.22
C PHE A 350 18.45 4.03 -16.19
N THR A 351 19.16 4.19 -15.07
CA THR A 351 20.49 3.59 -14.84
C THR A 351 20.40 2.11 -14.48
N THR A 352 19.40 1.77 -13.69
CA THR A 352 19.07 0.42 -13.23
C THR A 352 17.56 0.22 -13.36
N ARG A 353 17.10 -1.02 -13.47
CA ARG A 353 15.66 -1.27 -13.65
C ARG A 353 14.90 -0.65 -12.48
N PRO A 354 13.99 0.31 -12.74
CA PRO A 354 13.24 0.98 -11.70
C PRO A 354 12.15 0.02 -11.18
N GLY A 355 11.43 0.49 -10.17
CA GLY A 355 10.33 -0.28 -9.61
C GLY A 355 9.12 -0.40 -10.53
N ARG A 356 8.07 -0.98 -9.97
CA ARG A 356 6.82 -1.33 -10.65
C ARG A 356 5.93 -0.11 -10.85
N ILE A 357 5.14 -0.14 -11.91
CA ILE A 357 4.09 0.84 -12.17
C ILE A 357 2.75 0.14 -12.02
N PHE A 358 1.90 0.71 -11.17
CA PHE A 358 0.51 0.32 -11.06
C PHE A 358 -0.35 1.31 -11.82
N GLN A 359 -1.25 0.80 -12.66
CA GLN A 359 -2.17 1.61 -13.44
C GLN A 359 -3.61 1.21 -13.13
N THR A 360 -4.40 2.20 -12.69
CA THR A 360 -5.81 2.03 -12.34
C THR A 360 -6.68 2.71 -13.38
N VAL A 361 -7.71 2.01 -13.85
CA VAL A 361 -8.74 2.55 -14.72
C VAL A 361 -9.97 2.89 -13.88
N GLY A 362 -10.33 4.17 -13.85
CA GLY A 362 -11.36 4.72 -12.95
C GLY A 362 -12.80 4.51 -13.40
N LEU A 363 -13.07 3.55 -14.29
CA LEU A 363 -14.42 3.22 -14.71
C LEU A 363 -15.06 2.29 -13.67
N ARG A 364 -16.14 2.75 -13.02
CA ARG A 364 -16.81 1.98 -11.94
C ARG A 364 -17.70 0.86 -12.47
N GLN A 365 -18.26 1.04 -13.66
CA GLN A 365 -19.12 0.09 -14.34
C GLN A 365 -18.80 0.12 -15.83
N GLY A 366 -18.97 -1.01 -16.50
CA GLY A 366 -18.67 -1.13 -17.91
C GLY A 366 -18.06 -2.49 -18.25
N ASP A 367 -17.38 -2.53 -19.38
CA ASP A 367 -16.75 -3.71 -19.92
C ASP A 367 -15.24 -3.59 -19.93
N PHE A 368 -14.57 -4.66 -19.52
CA PHE A 368 -13.16 -4.90 -19.74
C PHE A 368 -13.01 -5.98 -20.82
N THR A 369 -12.17 -5.74 -21.82
CA THR A 369 -11.83 -6.71 -22.86
C THR A 369 -10.32 -6.90 -22.89
N LEU A 370 -9.88 -8.14 -22.73
CA LEU A 370 -8.51 -8.57 -23.01
C LEU A 370 -8.48 -9.24 -24.38
N THR A 371 -7.75 -8.67 -25.32
CA THR A 371 -7.48 -9.28 -26.63
C THR A 371 -6.07 -9.85 -26.63
N ASP A 372 -5.95 -11.17 -26.77
CA ASP A 372 -4.68 -11.88 -26.87
C ASP A 372 -3.96 -11.56 -28.20
N PRO A 373 -2.65 -11.86 -28.33
CA PRO A 373 -1.88 -11.58 -29.54
C PRO A 373 -2.39 -12.28 -30.80
N ASP A 374 -3.14 -13.38 -30.64
CA ASP A 374 -3.78 -14.11 -31.73
C ASP A 374 -5.13 -13.51 -32.16
N GLY A 375 -5.58 -12.45 -31.49
CA GLY A 375 -6.85 -11.77 -31.74
C GLY A 375 -8.03 -12.32 -30.92
N THR A 376 -7.83 -13.35 -30.09
CA THR A 376 -8.88 -13.89 -29.21
C THR A 376 -9.27 -12.86 -28.15
N ALA A 377 -10.56 -12.51 -28.09
CA ALA A 377 -11.08 -11.50 -27.16
C ALA A 377 -11.86 -12.12 -26.00
N HIS A 378 -11.45 -11.82 -24.77
CA HIS A 378 -12.12 -12.20 -23.53
C HIS A 378 -12.78 -10.96 -22.92
N ARG A 379 -14.11 -10.95 -22.85
CA ARG A 379 -14.89 -9.83 -22.31
C ARG A 379 -15.41 -10.14 -20.91
N HIS A 380 -15.26 -9.18 -20.01
CA HIS A 380 -15.62 -9.27 -18.61
C HIS A 380 -16.34 -8.00 -18.15
N LEU A 381 -17.25 -8.12 -17.19
CA LEU A 381 -17.91 -6.97 -16.58
C LEU A 381 -17.04 -6.40 -15.46
N ILE A 382 -16.82 -5.09 -15.49
CA ILE A 382 -16.11 -4.37 -14.43
C ILE A 382 -16.88 -4.47 -13.11
N GLY A 383 -16.16 -4.62 -12.00
CA GLY A 383 -16.74 -4.59 -10.64
C GLY A 383 -17.45 -5.88 -10.21
N THR A 384 -17.48 -6.92 -11.03
CA THR A 384 -18.15 -8.19 -10.68
C THR A 384 -17.21 -9.24 -10.06
N GLY A 385 -15.89 -9.08 -10.23
CA GLY A 385 -14.90 -10.11 -9.89
C GLY A 385 -14.99 -11.37 -10.74
N ILE A 386 -15.78 -11.36 -11.82
CA ILE A 386 -15.97 -12.49 -12.72
C ILE A 386 -15.01 -12.36 -13.91
N GLY A 387 -14.26 -13.42 -14.19
CA GLY A 387 -13.35 -13.52 -15.34
C GLY A 387 -11.92 -13.04 -15.07
N VAL A 388 -11.76 -11.90 -14.41
CA VAL A 388 -10.47 -11.48 -13.82
C VAL A 388 -10.56 -11.66 -12.32
N ARG A 389 -9.75 -12.58 -11.79
CA ARG A 389 -9.61 -12.85 -10.37
C ARG A 389 -9.08 -11.60 -9.66
N ASP A 390 -9.70 -11.20 -8.56
CA ASP A 390 -9.16 -10.15 -7.68
C ASP A 390 -8.00 -10.71 -6.86
N THR A 391 -6.81 -10.16 -7.07
CA THR A 391 -5.57 -10.50 -6.38
C THR A 391 -4.95 -9.29 -5.69
N SER A 392 -5.74 -8.27 -5.36
CA SER A 392 -5.26 -7.05 -4.69
C SER A 392 -4.62 -7.29 -3.32
N GLU A 393 -4.94 -8.41 -2.68
CA GLU A 393 -4.38 -8.84 -1.39
C GLU A 393 -3.04 -9.59 -1.51
N VAL A 394 -2.79 -10.23 -2.65
CA VAL A 394 -1.53 -10.94 -2.98
C VAL A 394 -1.27 -10.71 -4.47
N VAL A 395 -0.60 -9.61 -4.78
CA VAL A 395 -0.37 -9.14 -6.16
C VAL A 395 0.37 -10.19 -6.97
N ALA A 396 1.22 -10.97 -6.31
CA ALA A 396 2.00 -12.02 -6.94
C ALA A 396 1.14 -13.10 -7.64
N ALA A 397 -0.11 -13.29 -7.20
CA ALA A 397 -1.06 -14.24 -7.77
C ALA A 397 -1.80 -13.71 -9.03
N ALA A 398 -1.50 -12.48 -9.46
CA ALA A 398 -2.13 -11.86 -10.63
C ALA A 398 -1.89 -12.65 -11.92
N ARG A 399 -2.93 -12.74 -12.76
CA ARG A 399 -2.81 -13.35 -14.10
C ARG A 399 -1.98 -12.45 -15.02
N THR A 400 -1.04 -13.03 -15.75
CA THR A 400 -0.26 -12.29 -16.75
C THR A 400 -0.93 -12.34 -18.13
N ALA A 401 -1.21 -11.18 -18.71
CA ALA A 401 -1.49 -11.00 -20.13
C ALA A 401 -0.16 -10.97 -20.92
N PRO A 402 -0.03 -11.75 -22.00
CA PRO A 402 1.23 -11.82 -22.75
C PRO A 402 1.53 -10.52 -23.53
N ALA A 403 2.79 -10.33 -23.89
CA ALA A 403 3.20 -9.27 -24.82
C ALA A 403 2.44 -9.38 -26.16
N GLY A 404 2.07 -8.24 -26.72
CA GLY A 404 1.20 -8.13 -27.91
C GLY A 404 -0.29 -8.08 -27.60
N SER A 405 -0.70 -8.25 -26.33
CA SER A 405 -2.11 -8.15 -25.94
C SER A 405 -2.62 -6.70 -26.02
N THR A 406 -3.93 -6.53 -26.12
CA THR A 406 -4.60 -5.22 -25.97
C THR A 406 -5.64 -5.29 -24.87
N LEU A 407 -5.55 -4.38 -23.91
CA LEU A 407 -6.51 -4.24 -22.82
C LEU A 407 -7.40 -3.05 -23.14
N THR A 408 -8.73 -3.22 -23.11
CA THR A 408 -9.69 -2.14 -23.39
C THR A 408 -10.75 -2.08 -22.31
N TRP A 409 -11.01 -0.89 -21.79
CA TRP A 409 -12.09 -0.60 -20.86
C TRP A 409 -13.06 0.39 -21.49
N THR A 410 -14.36 0.21 -21.27
CA THR A 410 -15.37 1.19 -21.69
C THR A 410 -16.61 1.17 -20.82
N ASP A 411 -17.19 2.33 -20.58
CA ASP A 411 -18.52 2.53 -19.96
C ASP A 411 -19.56 3.04 -20.98
N GLY A 412 -19.22 3.05 -22.27
CA GLY A 412 -20.01 3.62 -23.37
C GLY A 412 -19.76 5.10 -23.65
N ALA A 413 -19.28 5.88 -22.67
CA ALA A 413 -18.95 7.30 -22.81
C ALA A 413 -17.44 7.57 -22.78
N ASN A 414 -16.69 6.70 -22.13
CA ASN A 414 -15.25 6.75 -21.99
C ASN A 414 -14.69 5.43 -22.48
N ARG A 415 -13.49 5.50 -23.07
CA ARG A 415 -12.73 4.32 -23.48
C ARG A 415 -11.27 4.52 -23.13
N VAL A 416 -10.71 3.55 -22.41
CA VAL A 416 -9.29 3.45 -22.11
C VAL A 416 -8.75 2.24 -22.84
N LEU A 417 -7.68 2.39 -23.63
CA LEU A 417 -7.01 1.30 -24.33
C LEU A 417 -5.54 1.30 -23.96
N LEU A 418 -5.03 0.13 -23.61
CA LEU A 418 -3.64 -0.10 -23.25
C LEU A 418 -3.09 -1.22 -24.16
N PRO A 419 -2.25 -0.87 -25.16
CA PRO A 419 -1.52 -1.86 -25.94
C PRO A 419 -0.32 -2.35 -25.12
N ALA A 420 -0.27 -3.65 -24.85
CA ALA A 420 0.76 -4.27 -24.03
C ALA A 420 1.94 -4.72 -24.90
N GLY A 421 2.95 -3.87 -25.09
CA GLY A 421 4.20 -4.25 -25.79
C GLY A 421 5.02 -5.32 -25.04
N HIS A 422 4.83 -5.40 -23.72
CA HIS A 422 5.45 -6.34 -22.79
C HIS A 422 4.37 -7.00 -21.93
N PRO A 423 4.67 -8.11 -21.22
CA PRO A 423 3.68 -8.76 -20.35
C PRO A 423 3.13 -7.81 -19.28
N VAL A 424 1.83 -7.92 -19.00
CA VAL A 424 1.11 -7.07 -18.03
C VAL A 424 0.39 -7.97 -17.03
N ARG A 425 0.50 -7.69 -15.73
CA ARG A 425 -0.23 -8.46 -14.71
C ARG A 425 -1.56 -7.80 -14.40
N LEU A 426 -2.62 -8.59 -14.46
CA LEU A 426 -4.00 -8.20 -14.16
C LEU A 426 -4.28 -8.50 -12.69
N ILE A 427 -4.20 -7.48 -11.84
CA ILE A 427 -4.46 -7.59 -10.39
C ILE A 427 -5.97 -7.63 -10.14
N THR A 428 -6.70 -6.75 -10.83
CA THR A 428 -8.16 -6.79 -10.89
C THR A 428 -8.60 -6.47 -12.33
N ALA A 429 -9.91 -6.43 -12.57
CA ALA A 429 -10.44 -5.99 -13.86
C ALA A 429 -10.10 -4.53 -14.19
N THR A 430 -9.64 -3.70 -13.24
CA THR A 430 -9.33 -2.27 -13.44
C THR A 430 -7.96 -1.85 -12.92
N LEU A 431 -7.19 -2.77 -12.34
CA LEU A 431 -5.86 -2.50 -11.81
C LEU A 431 -4.85 -3.45 -12.45
N VAL A 432 -3.80 -2.87 -13.04
CA VAL A 432 -2.72 -3.62 -13.67
C VAL A 432 -1.35 -3.22 -13.12
N GLU A 433 -0.44 -4.18 -13.08
CA GLU A 433 0.97 -3.98 -12.81
C GLU A 433 1.78 -4.10 -14.11
N ARG A 434 2.70 -3.16 -14.31
CA ARG A 434 3.62 -3.12 -15.44
C ARG A 434 5.04 -2.94 -14.92
N HIS A 435 5.97 -3.61 -15.59
CA HIS A 435 7.38 -3.32 -15.45
C HIS A 435 7.87 -2.48 -16.61
N LEU A 436 8.89 -1.66 -16.35
CA LEU A 436 9.63 -0.99 -17.41
C LEU A 436 10.66 -1.97 -17.99
N GLU A 437 10.54 -2.19 -19.30
CA GLU A 437 11.46 -2.97 -20.13
C GLU A 437 11.92 -2.07 -21.29
N THR A 438 13.23 -2.01 -21.50
CA THR A 438 13.82 -1.12 -22.51
C THR A 438 13.69 -1.72 -23.90
N ASP A 439 13.25 -0.91 -24.85
CA ASP A 439 13.34 -1.22 -26.27
C ASP A 439 14.81 -1.20 -26.75
N ALA A 440 15.04 -1.53 -28.02
CA ALA A 440 16.37 -1.61 -28.62
C ALA A 440 17.17 -0.29 -28.56
N ASP A 441 16.50 0.85 -28.38
CA ASP A 441 17.12 2.18 -28.24
C ASP A 441 17.32 2.61 -26.78
N GLY A 442 17.13 1.70 -25.82
CA GLY A 442 17.35 1.95 -24.40
C GLY A 442 16.24 2.72 -23.70
N THR A 443 15.11 2.97 -24.38
CA THR A 443 13.94 3.65 -23.79
C THR A 443 12.84 2.63 -23.48
N ALA A 444 12.26 2.68 -22.29
CA ALA A 444 11.08 1.91 -21.94
C ALA A 444 9.82 2.75 -22.21
N ARG A 445 8.90 2.25 -23.05
CA ARG A 445 7.75 3.02 -23.52
C ARG A 445 6.42 2.44 -23.03
N LEU A 446 5.61 3.29 -22.42
CA LEU A 446 4.22 2.98 -22.11
C LEU A 446 3.30 3.93 -22.90
N ARG A 447 2.25 3.35 -23.47
CA ARG A 447 1.20 4.09 -24.19
C ARG A 447 -0.15 3.74 -23.61
N THR A 448 -1.01 4.73 -23.46
CA THR A 448 -2.42 4.58 -23.10
C THR A 448 -3.25 5.51 -23.98
N GLU A 449 -4.28 4.98 -24.63
CA GLU A 449 -5.20 5.76 -25.45
C GLU A 449 -6.51 5.99 -24.69
N LEU A 450 -6.93 7.24 -24.63
CA LEU A 450 -8.04 7.76 -23.86
C LEU A 450 -8.99 8.45 -24.83
N ARG A 451 -10.24 8.02 -24.86
CA ARG A 451 -11.31 8.67 -25.60
C ARG A 451 -12.45 9.02 -24.67
N THR A 452 -12.97 10.22 -24.83
CA THR A 452 -14.06 10.78 -24.04
C THR A 452 -15.19 11.22 -24.97
N GLY A 453 -16.41 11.15 -24.45
CA GLY A 453 -17.62 11.38 -25.22
C GLY A 453 -18.20 10.10 -25.79
N ALA A 454 -19.53 10.02 -25.82
CA ALA A 454 -20.25 8.85 -26.33
C ALA A 454 -19.73 8.47 -27.72
N ASP A 455 -19.25 7.25 -27.88
CA ASP A 455 -19.17 6.61 -29.18
C ASP A 455 -20.60 6.64 -29.73
N ARG A 456 -20.90 7.59 -30.63
CA ARG A 456 -22.12 7.55 -31.45
C ARG A 456 -21.98 6.40 -32.44
N HIS A 457 -21.90 5.17 -31.94
CA HIS A 457 -22.22 4.02 -32.76
C HIS A 457 -23.71 4.12 -33.11
N PRO A 458 -24.09 4.01 -34.40
CA PRO A 458 -25.49 4.01 -34.78
C PRO A 458 -26.13 2.81 -34.09
N SER A 459 -27.02 3.08 -33.15
CA SER A 459 -27.91 2.07 -32.62
C SER A 459 -28.68 1.49 -33.80
N THR A 460 -28.35 0.25 -34.17
CA THR A 460 -29.24 -0.55 -34.99
C THR A 460 -30.57 -0.58 -34.25
N PRO A 461 -31.66 -0.03 -34.79
CA PRO A 461 -32.92 -0.03 -34.08
C PRO A 461 -33.34 -1.48 -33.84
N PRO A 462 -33.90 -1.81 -32.66
CA PRO A 462 -34.39 -3.15 -32.40
C PRO A 462 -35.38 -3.52 -33.50
N ALA A 463 -35.16 -4.68 -34.13
CA ALA A 463 -36.05 -5.23 -35.12
C ALA A 463 -37.48 -5.20 -34.54
N ARG A 464 -38.35 -4.39 -35.16
CA ARG A 464 -39.76 -4.34 -34.79
C ARG A 464 -40.33 -5.75 -34.96
N HIS A 465 -40.57 -6.42 -33.85
CA HIS A 465 -41.41 -7.61 -33.83
C HIS A 465 -42.78 -7.20 -34.38
N ARG A 466 -43.09 -7.62 -35.61
CA ARG A 466 -44.47 -7.57 -36.10
C ARG A 466 -45.29 -8.54 -35.25
N PRO A 467 -46.37 -8.10 -34.59
CA PRO A 467 -47.30 -9.03 -33.97
C PRO A 467 -48.00 -9.82 -35.09
N SER A 468 -47.91 -11.15 -35.00
CA SER A 468 -48.72 -12.04 -35.82
C SER A 468 -50.19 -11.86 -35.46
N THR A 469 -50.98 -11.40 -36.42
CA THR A 469 -52.45 -11.44 -36.38
C THR A 469 -52.93 -12.88 -36.22
N PRO A 470 -53.93 -13.16 -35.36
CA PRO A 470 -54.55 -14.47 -35.30
C PRO A 470 -55.47 -14.64 -36.51
N SER A 471 -55.18 -15.64 -37.34
CA SER A 471 -56.13 -16.15 -38.33
C SER A 471 -57.23 -16.94 -37.62
N GLY A 472 -58.41 -16.34 -37.51
CA GLY A 472 -59.63 -17.07 -37.21
C GLY A 472 -60.27 -17.58 -38.50
N SER A 473 -60.45 -18.90 -38.57
CA SER A 473 -61.58 -19.62 -39.19
C SER A 473 -61.42 -21.10 -38.95
#